data_AF-A0A9Q1FN03-F1
#
_entry.id   AF-A0A9Q1FN03-F1
#
_cell.length_a   1.000
_cell.length_b   1.000
_cell.length_c   1.000
_cell.angle_alpha   90.00
_cell.angle_beta   90.00
_cell.angle_gamma   90.00
#
_symmetry.space_group_name_H-M   'P 1'
#
loop_
_entity.id
_entity.type
_entity.pdbx_description
1 polymer ?
#
loop_
_entity_poly.entity_id
_entity_poly.type
_entity_poly.pdbx_seq_one_letter_code
_entity_poly.pdbx_strand_id
1 'polypeptide(L)'
;MATDTTGREEPYPDHPERFESVAQVVSRECVCERCYWEVEYSVSEGCGRVSVAVTYKGISKKGEESDCKFGENKNSWSLRCSKHRYSVWHNKNRTPIPATPSPYRRAGASGVGRGVRVYRVGVCVDRPAGTLSFYSVSDSDTLTLLHTFHTHFTENTPVCAGFRVCDSSVSLCHLE
;
A
#
# COMPACT_ATOMS: atom_id res chain seq x y z
N MET A 1 -4.57 5.70 10.39
CA MET A 1 -5.96 5.25 10.63
C MET A 1 -5.97 3.74 10.60
N ALA A 2 -6.46 3.08 11.65
CA ALA A 2 -6.59 1.63 11.72
C ALA A 2 -7.95 1.23 11.14
N THR A 3 -7.98 0.29 10.20
CA THR A 3 -9.22 -0.34 9.72
C THR A 3 -9.34 -1.69 10.40
N ASP A 4 -10.34 -1.86 11.26
CA ASP A 4 -10.71 -3.16 11.80
C ASP A 4 -11.34 -4.00 10.68
N THR A 5 -10.88 -5.25 10.51
CA THR A 5 -11.36 -6.18 9.48
C THR A 5 -12.27 -7.27 10.08
N THR A 6 -12.80 -7.10 11.30
CA THR A 6 -13.65 -8.09 12.01
C THR A 6 -15.01 -8.39 11.37
N GLY A 7 -15.29 -7.92 10.13
CA GLY A 7 -16.59 -8.14 9.47
C GLY A 7 -17.74 -7.37 10.10
N ARG A 8 -17.45 -6.53 11.10
CA ARG A 8 -18.39 -5.60 11.72
C ARG A 8 -18.28 -4.27 10.98
N GLU A 9 -19.39 -3.79 10.42
CA GLU A 9 -19.44 -2.43 9.89
C GLU A 9 -19.25 -1.45 11.04
N GLU A 10 -18.11 -0.79 11.04
CA GLU A 10 -17.90 0.35 11.91
C GLU A 10 -18.90 1.46 11.54
N PRO A 11 -19.55 2.11 12.52
CA PRO A 11 -20.63 3.07 12.31
C PRO A 11 -20.11 4.43 11.84
N TYR A 12 -19.27 4.42 10.81
CA TYR A 12 -18.77 5.64 10.24
C TYR A 12 -19.86 6.30 9.39
N PRO A 13 -20.08 7.62 9.52
CA PRO A 13 -21.08 8.33 8.71
C PRO A 13 -20.83 8.18 7.21
N ASP A 14 -21.89 8.16 6.41
CA ASP A 14 -21.74 8.23 4.95
C ASP A 14 -20.98 9.51 4.58
N HIS A 15 -20.04 9.37 3.64
CA HIS A 15 -19.18 10.45 3.22
C HIS A 15 -18.78 10.22 1.75
N PRO A 16 -18.79 11.25 0.89
CA PRO A 16 -18.48 11.09 -0.53
C PRO A 16 -17.09 10.50 -0.80
N GLU A 17 -16.12 10.76 0.10
CA GLU A 17 -14.75 10.21 0.01
C GLU A 17 -14.60 8.77 0.54
N ARG A 18 -15.66 8.15 1.09
CA ARG A 18 -15.64 6.78 1.62
C ARG A 18 -15.73 5.77 0.48
N PHE A 19 -14.84 4.79 0.49
CA PHE A 19 -14.94 3.62 -0.39
C PHE A 19 -16.12 2.74 0.04
N GLU A 20 -17.00 2.43 -0.90
CA GLU A 20 -18.26 1.70 -0.63
C GLU A 20 -18.08 0.18 -0.67
N SER A 21 -17.39 -0.34 -1.69
CA SER A 21 -17.31 -1.78 -1.96
C SER A 21 -15.95 -2.42 -1.65
N VAL A 22 -14.97 -1.62 -1.20
CA VAL A 22 -13.58 -2.07 -1.01
C VAL A 22 -12.99 -1.54 0.29
N ALA A 23 -12.38 -2.43 1.08
CA ALA A 23 -11.70 -2.10 2.35
C ALA A 23 -10.38 -1.34 2.11
N GLN A 24 -10.49 -0.06 1.75
CA GLN A 24 -9.37 0.80 1.37
C GLN A 24 -9.43 2.15 2.06
N VAL A 25 -8.27 2.75 2.27
CA VAL A 25 -8.11 4.13 2.77
C VAL A 25 -7.08 4.88 1.93
N VAL A 26 -7.24 6.19 1.83
CA VAL A 26 -6.28 7.12 1.22
C VAL A 26 -5.80 8.08 2.29
N SER A 27 -4.51 8.42 2.29
CA SER A 27 -3.93 9.40 3.21
C SER A 27 -4.57 10.77 3.03
N ARG A 28 -4.59 11.56 4.11
CA ARG A 28 -5.04 12.94 4.04
C ARG A 28 -4.02 13.80 3.29
N GLU A 29 -2.75 13.55 3.56
CA GLU A 29 -1.60 14.21 2.96
C GLU A 29 -1.37 13.65 1.56
N CYS A 30 -1.12 14.54 0.61
CA CYS A 30 -0.77 14.21 -0.76
C CYS A 30 0.42 15.07 -1.18
N VAL A 31 1.23 14.56 -2.09
CA VAL A 31 2.50 15.19 -2.49
C VAL A 31 2.47 15.70 -3.92
N CYS A 32 3.07 16.88 -4.12
CA CYS A 32 3.20 17.52 -5.42
C CYS A 32 4.53 17.20 -6.13
N GLU A 33 5.52 16.71 -5.40
CA GLU A 33 6.89 16.54 -5.90
C GLU A 33 7.48 15.18 -5.48
N ARG A 34 8.69 15.19 -4.90
CA ARG A 34 9.42 14.02 -4.43
C ARG A 34 9.03 13.70 -3.00
N CYS A 35 8.83 12.42 -2.71
CA CYS A 35 8.73 11.98 -1.34
C CYS A 35 9.12 10.52 -1.19
N TYR A 36 9.46 10.17 0.04
CA TYR A 36 9.72 8.82 0.48
C TYR A 36 8.94 8.55 1.75
N TRP A 37 8.33 7.38 1.86
CA TRP A 37 7.74 6.91 3.11
C TRP A 37 7.87 5.39 3.22
N GLU A 38 7.88 4.92 4.47
CA GLU A 38 7.89 3.49 4.77
C GLU A 38 6.60 3.08 5.47
N VAL A 39 6.20 1.84 5.24
CA VAL A 39 5.12 1.19 5.96
C VAL A 39 5.56 -0.18 6.46
N GLU A 40 5.20 -0.47 7.70
CA GLU A 40 5.21 -1.81 8.23
C GLU A 40 3.86 -2.47 8.00
N TYR A 41 3.88 -3.76 7.69
CA TYR A 41 2.68 -4.55 7.57
C TYR A 41 2.89 -5.95 8.13
N SER A 42 1.83 -6.54 8.67
CA SER A 42 1.78 -7.95 9.03
C SER A 42 0.68 -8.63 8.25
N VAL A 43 0.94 -9.86 7.81
CA VAL A 43 -0.06 -10.71 7.15
C VAL A 43 -0.37 -11.88 8.05
N SER A 44 -1.65 -12.20 8.20
CA SER A 44 -2.06 -13.42 8.89
C SER A 44 -1.56 -14.68 8.15
N GLU A 45 -1.47 -15.80 8.87
CA GLU A 45 -1.02 -17.09 8.34
C GLU A 45 -1.91 -17.63 7.20
N GLY A 46 -3.14 -17.10 7.04
CA GLY A 46 -4.10 -17.46 6.00
C GLY A 46 -3.98 -16.63 4.71
N CYS A 47 -5.11 -16.16 4.19
CA CYS A 47 -5.19 -15.40 2.93
C CYS A 47 -4.89 -13.90 3.09
N GLY A 48 -4.19 -13.49 4.16
CA GLY A 48 -3.90 -12.10 4.48
C GLY A 48 -3.17 -11.36 3.36
N ARG A 49 -3.65 -10.16 3.02
CA ARG A 49 -3.10 -9.33 1.94
C ARG A 49 -3.12 -7.86 2.35
N VAL A 50 -2.03 -7.17 2.02
CA VAL A 50 -1.93 -5.72 2.10
C VAL A 50 -1.62 -5.18 0.72
N SER A 51 -2.31 -4.14 0.27
CA SER A 51 -1.87 -3.34 -0.87
C SER A 51 -1.37 -2.00 -0.37
N VAL A 52 -0.15 -1.65 -0.78
CA VAL A 52 0.43 -0.32 -0.64
C VAL A 52 0.33 0.36 -2.00
N ALA A 53 -0.30 1.51 -2.07
CA ALA A 53 -0.61 2.18 -3.33
C ALA A 53 -0.20 3.65 -3.32
N VAL A 54 0.00 4.16 -4.53
CA VAL A 54 0.05 5.60 -4.83
C VAL A 54 -1.13 5.88 -5.75
N THR A 55 -1.91 6.90 -5.43
CA THR A 55 -3.14 7.19 -6.18
C THR A 55 -3.40 8.68 -6.27
N TYR A 56 -4.05 9.12 -7.34
CA TYR A 56 -4.65 10.44 -7.38
C TYR A 56 -5.86 10.50 -6.44
N LYS A 57 -6.06 11.65 -5.80
CA LYS A 57 -7.18 11.87 -4.87
C LYS A 57 -8.55 11.57 -5.53
N GLY A 58 -8.68 11.90 -6.81
CA GLY A 58 -9.88 11.68 -7.62
C GLY A 58 -10.13 10.25 -8.10
N ILE A 59 -9.48 9.23 -7.53
CA ILE A 59 -9.90 7.84 -7.73
C ILE A 59 -11.35 7.64 -7.28
N SER A 60 -12.13 6.90 -8.07
CA SER A 60 -13.52 6.57 -7.75
C SER A 60 -13.61 5.90 -6.38
N LYS A 61 -14.63 6.29 -5.60
CA LYS A 61 -14.93 5.69 -4.29
C LYS A 61 -16.13 4.75 -4.33
N LYS A 62 -16.93 4.85 -5.38
CA LYS A 62 -18.19 4.13 -5.59
C LYS A 62 -18.24 3.58 -7.01
N GLY A 63 -19.12 2.60 -7.24
CA GLY A 63 -19.29 1.91 -8.51
C GLY A 63 -18.60 0.54 -8.55
N GLU A 64 -18.25 0.09 -9.74
CA GLU A 64 -17.61 -1.21 -9.96
C GLU A 64 -16.29 -1.32 -9.18
N GLU A 65 -16.00 -2.51 -8.64
CA GLU A 65 -14.79 -2.71 -7.85
C GLU A 65 -13.53 -2.26 -8.59
N SER A 66 -13.46 -2.53 -9.90
CA SER A 66 -12.26 -2.20 -10.70
C SER A 66 -12.01 -0.69 -10.82
N ASP A 67 -13.05 0.13 -10.70
CA ASP A 67 -12.92 1.59 -10.78
C ASP A 67 -12.31 2.17 -9.49
N CYS A 68 -12.56 1.51 -8.36
CA CYS A 68 -12.18 1.99 -7.02
C CYS A 68 -10.93 1.31 -6.47
N LYS A 69 -10.66 0.07 -6.87
CA LYS A 69 -9.62 -0.78 -6.28
C LYS A 69 -8.23 -0.40 -6.77
N PHE A 70 -7.28 -0.26 -5.84
CA PHE A 70 -5.93 0.17 -6.18
C PHE A 70 -5.26 -0.78 -7.17
N GLY A 71 -4.70 -0.20 -8.24
CA GLY A 71 -4.03 -0.90 -9.33
C GLY A 71 -4.96 -1.49 -10.39
N GLU A 72 -6.29 -1.48 -10.20
CA GLU A 72 -7.26 -1.96 -11.20
C GLU A 72 -7.82 -0.84 -12.09
N ASN A 73 -7.27 0.37 -11.96
CA ASN A 73 -7.58 1.54 -12.76
C ASN A 73 -6.30 2.30 -13.14
N LYS A 74 -6.46 3.31 -14.01
CA LYS A 74 -5.37 4.18 -14.46
C LYS A 74 -4.90 5.22 -13.43
N ASN A 75 -5.67 5.44 -12.37
CA ASN A 75 -5.43 6.50 -11.37
C ASN A 75 -4.66 6.00 -10.14
N SER A 76 -4.18 4.76 -10.18
CA SER A 76 -3.45 4.15 -9.07
C SER A 76 -2.41 3.14 -9.53
N TRP A 77 -1.35 3.04 -8.74
CA TRP A 77 -0.28 2.06 -8.85
C TRP A 77 -0.15 1.37 -7.50
N SER A 78 -0.12 0.04 -7.48
CA SER A 78 -0.14 -0.72 -6.23
C SER A 78 0.93 -1.81 -6.19
N LEU A 79 1.62 -1.91 -5.07
CA LEU A 79 2.28 -3.13 -4.63
C LEU A 79 1.31 -3.94 -3.77
N ARG A 80 0.99 -5.15 -4.20
CA ARG A 80 0.26 -6.14 -3.39
C ARG A 80 1.27 -7.05 -2.69
N CYS A 81 1.21 -7.02 -1.37
CA CYS A 81 2.03 -7.76 -0.43
C CYS A 81 1.28 -8.98 0.11
N SER A 82 1.97 -10.11 0.13
CA SER A 82 1.55 -11.36 0.77
C SER A 82 2.76 -12.01 1.44
N LYS A 83 2.56 -13.06 2.24
CA LYS A 83 3.58 -13.69 3.10
C LYS A 83 4.96 -13.90 2.45
N HIS A 84 5.00 -14.25 1.17
CA HIS A 84 6.23 -14.59 0.45
C HIS A 84 6.30 -14.03 -0.96
N ARG A 85 5.35 -13.19 -1.36
CA ARG A 85 5.25 -12.75 -2.75
C ARG A 85 4.79 -11.32 -2.83
N TYR A 86 5.38 -10.63 -3.80
CA TYR A 86 4.94 -9.32 -4.24
C TYR A 86 4.38 -9.42 -5.65
N SER A 87 3.41 -8.57 -5.95
CA SER A 87 3.00 -8.30 -7.32
C SER A 87 2.63 -6.84 -7.44
N VAL A 88 3.03 -6.21 -8.54
CA VAL A 88 2.61 -4.85 -8.84
C VAL A 88 1.38 -4.87 -9.73
N TRP A 89 0.52 -3.87 -9.54
CA TRP A 89 -0.75 -3.72 -10.23
C TRP A 89 -0.89 -2.28 -10.73
N HIS A 90 -1.28 -2.15 -11.99
CA HIS A 90 -1.66 -0.88 -12.59
C HIS A 90 -2.60 -1.13 -13.78
N ASN A 91 -3.70 -0.38 -13.87
CA ASN A 91 -4.66 -0.46 -14.96
C ASN A 91 -5.09 -1.91 -15.30
N LYS A 92 -5.45 -2.68 -14.27
CA LYS A 92 -5.86 -4.11 -14.35
C LYS A 92 -4.75 -5.08 -14.76
N ASN A 93 -3.55 -4.58 -15.06
CA ASN A 93 -2.41 -5.42 -15.33
C ASN A 93 -1.72 -5.81 -14.03
N ARG A 94 -1.41 -7.10 -13.89
CA ARG A 94 -0.69 -7.66 -12.74
C ARG A 94 0.65 -8.20 -13.21
N THR A 95 1.72 -7.73 -12.59
CA THR A 95 3.07 -8.28 -12.79
C THR A 95 3.57 -8.88 -11.48
N PRO A 96 3.73 -10.23 -11.40
CA PRO A 96 4.41 -10.86 -10.27
C PRO A 96 5.86 -10.37 -10.21
N ILE A 97 6.34 -10.04 -9.00
CA ILE A 97 7.76 -9.78 -8.79
C ILE A 97 8.43 -11.13 -8.52
N PRO A 98 9.56 -11.44 -9.19
CA PRO A 98 10.33 -12.65 -8.92
C PRO A 98 10.64 -12.82 -7.44
N ALA A 99 10.87 -14.05 -6.99
CA ALA A 99 11.06 -14.35 -5.57
C ALA A 99 12.29 -13.62 -5.01
N THR A 100 12.06 -12.46 -4.41
CA THR A 100 13.02 -11.74 -3.57
C THR A 100 12.84 -12.22 -2.13
N PRO A 101 13.93 -12.50 -1.39
CA PRO A 101 13.82 -12.71 0.05
C PRO A 101 13.08 -11.51 0.65
N SER A 102 11.95 -11.78 1.30
CA SER A 102 11.23 -10.74 2.03
C SER A 102 11.79 -10.73 3.45
N PRO A 103 12.70 -9.80 3.81
CA PRO A 103 13.18 -9.68 5.17
C PRO A 103 11.97 -9.41 6.07
N TYR A 104 11.79 -10.27 7.06
CA TYR A 104 10.75 -10.11 8.06
C TYR A 104 11.39 -10.04 9.44
N ARG A 105 10.88 -9.13 10.26
CA ARG A 105 11.20 -9.09 11.69
C ARG A 105 10.28 -10.04 12.43
N ARG A 106 10.83 -10.73 13.42
CA ARG A 106 10.03 -11.32 14.49
C ARG A 106 9.56 -10.16 15.36
N ALA A 107 8.24 -10.02 15.56
CA ALA A 107 7.76 -9.12 16.60
C ALA A 107 8.38 -9.54 17.95
N GLY A 108 9.25 -8.71 18.51
CA GLY A 108 9.86 -8.91 19.83
C GLY A 108 9.12 -8.05 20.85
N ALA A 109 8.54 -8.68 21.89
CA ALA A 109 7.86 -8.09 23.06
C ALA A 109 6.79 -7.00 22.83
N SER A 110 6.58 -6.54 21.60
CA SER A 110 5.74 -5.40 21.24
C SER A 110 4.30 -5.84 20.97
N GLY A 111 3.62 -6.49 21.93
CA GLY A 111 2.16 -6.66 21.98
C GLY A 111 1.47 -7.43 20.84
N VAL A 112 2.14 -7.67 19.71
CA VAL A 112 1.69 -8.47 18.59
C VAL A 112 2.11 -9.90 18.89
N GLY A 113 1.15 -10.82 18.97
CA GLY A 113 1.33 -12.17 19.49
C GLY A 113 2.60 -12.89 18.99
N ARG A 114 3.20 -13.72 19.84
CA ARG A 114 4.36 -14.57 19.51
C ARG A 114 4.15 -15.23 18.13
N GLY A 115 5.04 -14.94 17.18
CA GLY A 115 5.04 -15.59 15.86
C GLY A 115 4.54 -14.75 14.69
N VAL A 116 4.05 -13.52 14.92
CA VAL A 116 3.70 -12.62 13.81
C VAL A 116 4.95 -12.10 13.11
N ARG A 117 4.95 -12.24 11.78
CA ARG A 117 5.99 -11.70 10.89
C ARG A 117 5.59 -10.29 10.46
N VAL A 118 6.47 -9.34 10.74
CA VAL A 118 6.32 -7.95 10.30
C VAL A 118 7.28 -7.72 9.14
N TYR A 119 6.77 -7.07 8.11
CA TYR A 119 7.47 -6.75 6.88
C TYR A 119 7.45 -5.24 6.68
N ARG A 120 8.42 -4.71 5.95
CA ARG A 120 8.51 -3.27 5.71
C ARG A 120 8.73 -2.96 4.24
N VAL A 121 7.98 -2.00 3.73
CA VAL A 121 8.04 -1.53 2.35
C VAL A 121 8.28 -0.03 2.32
N GLY A 122 9.25 0.38 1.52
CA GLY A 122 9.50 1.78 1.19
C GLY A 122 8.84 2.14 -0.14
N VAL A 123 8.29 3.35 -0.22
CA VAL A 123 7.71 3.92 -1.44
C VAL A 123 8.43 5.22 -1.74
N CYS A 124 9.01 5.33 -2.94
CA CYS A 124 9.66 6.53 -3.43
C CYS A 124 8.89 7.05 -4.65
N VAL A 125 8.43 8.30 -4.58
CA VAL A 125 7.82 9.02 -5.70
C VAL A 125 8.79 10.09 -6.15
N ASP A 126 9.15 10.11 -7.43
CA ASP A 126 9.84 11.23 -8.08
C ASP A 126 9.03 11.68 -9.29
N ARG A 127 8.19 12.68 -9.08
CA ARG A 127 7.31 13.22 -10.11
C ARG A 127 8.04 13.88 -11.27
N PRO A 128 9.03 14.78 -11.05
CA PRO A 128 9.85 15.31 -12.14
C PRO A 128 10.52 14.23 -12.99
N ALA A 129 11.02 13.15 -12.37
CA ALA A 129 11.62 12.03 -13.10
C ALA A 129 10.59 11.06 -13.69
N GLY A 130 9.31 11.17 -13.35
CA GLY A 130 8.26 10.24 -13.79
C GLY A 130 8.43 8.83 -13.23
N THR A 131 8.94 8.69 -11.99
CA THR A 131 9.18 7.38 -11.38
C THR A 131 8.41 7.18 -10.08
N LEU A 132 7.96 5.94 -9.89
CA LEU A 132 7.43 5.43 -8.64
C LEU A 132 8.10 4.08 -8.35
N SER A 133 8.89 4.03 -7.30
CA SER A 133 9.66 2.85 -6.91
C SER A 133 9.16 2.27 -5.59
N PHE A 134 9.03 0.95 -5.55
CA PHE A 134 8.74 0.18 -4.36
C PHE A 134 9.98 -0.58 -3.92
N TYR A 135 10.24 -0.58 -2.62
CA TYR A 135 11.39 -1.25 -2.00
C TYR A 135 10.93 -2.17 -0.89
N SER A 136 11.61 -3.30 -0.72
CA SER A 136 11.60 -4.03 0.53
C SER A 136 12.68 -3.44 1.44
N VAL A 137 12.38 -3.27 2.72
CA VAL A 137 13.31 -2.68 3.69
C VAL A 137 13.68 -3.72 4.75
N SER A 138 14.96 -4.02 4.92
CA SER A 138 15.43 -4.97 5.94
C SER A 138 15.49 -4.34 7.34
N ASP A 139 15.48 -5.14 8.40
CA ASP A 139 16.64 -5.39 9.26
C ASP A 139 17.50 -4.18 9.64
N SER A 140 18.34 -3.85 8.68
CA SER A 140 19.44 -2.90 8.75
C SER A 140 19.17 -1.68 7.87
N ASP A 141 17.89 -1.35 7.66
CA ASP A 141 17.41 -0.27 6.80
C ASP A 141 17.93 -0.35 5.36
N THR A 142 18.27 -1.56 4.90
CA THR A 142 18.77 -1.79 3.56
C THR A 142 17.60 -1.88 2.59
N LEU A 143 17.60 -1.00 1.59
CA LEU A 143 16.58 -0.97 0.53
C LEU A 143 16.92 -1.98 -0.57
N THR A 144 15.99 -2.89 -0.83
CA THR A 144 16.01 -3.76 -2.01
C THR A 144 14.91 -3.33 -2.96
N LEU A 145 15.28 -2.88 -4.17
CA LEU A 145 14.31 -2.47 -5.18
C LEU A 145 13.42 -3.65 -5.59
N LEU A 146 12.11 -3.49 -5.49
CA LEU A 146 11.12 -4.47 -5.92
C LEU A 146 10.62 -4.18 -7.34
N HIS A 147 10.29 -2.92 -7.62
CA HIS A 147 9.79 -2.49 -8.91
C HIS A 147 9.83 -0.97 -9.05
N THR A 148 10.02 -0.49 -10.28
CA THR A 148 9.86 0.92 -10.65
C THR A 148 8.84 1.05 -11.77
N PHE A 149 7.75 1.74 -11.50
CA PHE A 149 6.87 2.25 -12.54
C PHE A 149 7.48 3.49 -13.18
N HIS A 150 7.47 3.53 -14.50
CA HIS A 150 7.73 4.73 -15.28
C HIS A 150 6.39 5.28 -15.74
N THR A 151 6.05 6.49 -15.31
CA THR A 151 4.75 7.08 -15.56
C THR A 151 4.82 8.59 -15.70
N HIS A 152 3.95 9.12 -16.55
CA HIS A 152 3.74 10.56 -16.67
C HIS A 152 2.70 10.99 -15.65
N PHE A 153 3.16 11.47 -14.50
CA PHE A 153 2.25 12.07 -13.53
C PHE A 153 1.56 13.28 -14.14
N THR A 154 0.26 13.40 -13.89
CA THR A 154 -0.50 14.57 -14.32
C THR A 154 0.05 15.80 -13.61
N GLU A 155 0.42 16.80 -14.41
CA GLU A 155 0.95 18.07 -13.91
C GLU A 155 -0.01 18.69 -12.89
N ASN A 156 0.53 19.25 -11.81
CA ASN A 156 -0.23 19.91 -10.75
C ASN A 156 -1.29 19.05 -10.02
N THR A 157 -1.36 17.74 -10.26
CA THR A 157 -2.29 16.85 -9.56
C THR A 157 -1.55 16.07 -8.46
N PRO A 158 -1.79 16.31 -7.15
CA PRO A 158 -1.12 15.61 -6.06
C PRO A 158 -1.40 14.10 -6.07
N VAL A 159 -0.42 13.31 -5.65
CA VAL A 159 -0.59 11.87 -5.39
C VAL A 159 -0.58 11.60 -3.90
N CYS A 160 -1.40 10.66 -3.45
CA CYS A 160 -1.59 10.32 -2.05
C CYS A 160 -1.21 8.84 -1.83
N ALA A 161 -0.85 8.49 -0.59
CA ALA A 161 -0.67 7.10 -0.21
C ALA A 161 -2.03 6.41 -0.07
N GLY A 162 -2.13 5.16 -0.52
CA GLY A 162 -3.33 4.34 -0.42
C GLY A 162 -3.02 3.00 0.22
N PHE A 163 -3.94 2.49 1.04
CA PHE A 163 -3.78 1.20 1.72
C PHE A 163 -5.04 0.36 1.60
N ARG A 164 -4.89 -0.91 1.24
CA ARG A 164 -5.95 -1.94 1.31
C ARG A 164 -5.50 -3.02 2.28
N VAL A 165 -6.35 -3.42 3.20
CA VAL A 165 -6.02 -4.41 4.24
C VAL A 165 -7.08 -5.50 4.27
N CYS A 166 -6.66 -6.76 4.36
CA CYS A 166 -7.54 -7.93 4.48
C CYS A 166 -6.87 -8.94 5.41
N ASP A 167 -7.48 -9.21 6.57
CA ASP A 167 -6.97 -10.08 7.63
C ASP A 167 -5.48 -9.85 7.93
N SER A 168 -5.10 -8.59 8.03
CA SER A 168 -3.72 -8.09 8.06
C SER A 168 -3.68 -6.76 8.81
N SER A 169 -2.49 -6.19 9.00
CA SER A 169 -2.34 -4.83 9.54
C SER A 169 -1.32 -4.02 8.74
N VAL A 170 -1.43 -2.69 8.79
CA VAL A 170 -0.49 -1.76 8.18
C VAL A 170 -0.31 -0.54 9.08
N SER A 171 0.92 -0.06 9.22
CA SER A 171 1.29 1.14 9.97
C SER A 171 2.32 1.95 9.20
N LEU A 172 2.16 3.27 9.17
CA LEU A 172 3.19 4.18 8.66
C LEU A 172 4.36 4.22 9.65
N CYS A 173 5.58 4.13 9.14
CA CYS A 173 6.78 4.32 9.93
C CYS A 173 6.98 5.81 10.24
N HIS A 174 7.45 6.12 11.44
CA HIS A 174 8.07 7.41 11.71
C HIS A 174 9.53 7.33 11.27
N LEU A 175 9.92 8.14 10.30
CA LEU A 175 11.31 8.34 9.92
C LEU A 175 11.84 9.48 10.80
N GLU A 176 12.89 9.21 11.59
CA GLU A 176 13.60 10.20 12.40
C GLU A 176 14.58 11.03 11.55
#